data_AF-X0SKG6-F1
#
_entry.id   AF-X0SKG6-F1
#
_cell.length_a   1.000
_cell.length_b   1.000
_cell.length_c   1.000
_cell.angle_alpha   90.00
_cell.angle_beta   90.00
_cell.angle_gamma   90.00
#
_symmetry.space_group_name_H-M   'P 1'
#
loop_
_entity.id
_entity.type
_entity.pdbx_description
1 polymer ?
#
loop_
_entity_poly.entity_id
_entity_poly.type
_entity_poly.pdbx_seq_one_letter_code
_entity_poly.pdbx_strand_id
1 'polypeptide(L)' 'KGKWWGRTRTDKLVFFEDEADRMGQLVEVKLEKTSPWSLQGGLVGY' A
#
# COMPACT_ATOMS: atom_id res chain seq x y z
N LYS A 1 5.02 -11.36 -6.98
CA LYS A 1 3.88 -10.82 -7.75
C LYS A 1 2.64 -11.01 -6.90
N GLY A 2 1.96 -9.96 -6.49
CA GLY A 2 0.83 -10.03 -5.56
C GLY A 2 0.98 -9.13 -4.34
N LYS A 3 2.18 -8.96 -3.76
CA LYS A 3 2.43 -8.06 -2.63
C LYS A 3 3.24 -6.84 -3.07
N TRP A 4 2.63 -5.68 -2.96
CA TRP A 4 3.21 -4.38 -3.26
C TRP A 4 3.56 -3.61 -2.00
N TRP A 5 4.49 -2.69 -2.15
CA TRP A 5 4.87 -1.75 -1.11
C TRP A 5 5.11 -0.37 -1.69
N GLY A 6 4.86 0.64 -0.86
CA GLY A 6 5.06 2.04 -1.19
C GLY A 6 5.23 2.86 0.08
N ARG A 7 5.32 4.18 -0.07
CA ARG A 7 5.44 5.10 1.06
C ARG A 7 4.29 6.11 1.02
N THR A 8 3.73 6.43 2.17
CA THR A 8 2.76 7.52 2.29
C THR A 8 3.43 8.87 2.05
N ARG A 9 2.63 9.93 1.94
CA ARG A 9 3.12 11.33 1.91
C ARG A 9 3.97 11.71 3.12
N THR A 10 3.78 11.04 4.25
CA THR A 10 4.58 11.23 5.48
C THR A 10 5.72 10.21 5.59
N ASP A 11 6.10 9.60 4.47
CA ASP A 11 7.21 8.65 4.39
C ASP A 11 7.00 7.33 5.17
N LYS A 12 5.75 6.96 5.50
CA LYS A 12 5.49 5.70 6.21
C LYS A 12 5.37 4.53 5.22
N LEU A 13 6.05 3.41 5.50
CA LEU A 13 5.99 2.21 4.67
C LEU A 13 4.59 1.57 4.71
N VAL A 14 4.04 1.23 3.56
CA VAL A 14 2.72 0.59 3.41
C VAL A 14 2.85 -0.65 2.55
N PHE A 15 2.21 -1.74 2.98
CA PHE A 15 2.05 -2.97 2.20
C PHE A 15 0.59 -3.13 1.76
N PHE A 16 0.39 -3.57 0.53
CA PHE A 16 -0.91 -3.91 -0.02
C PHE A 16 -0.79 -5.02 -1.05
N GLU A 17 -1.90 -5.62 -1.44
CA GLU A 17 -1.92 -6.67 -2.45
C GLU A 17 -2.57 -6.20 -3.75
N ASP A 18 -1.95 -6.55 -4.87
CA ASP A 18 -2.47 -6.35 -6.22
C ASP A 18 -1.71 -7.21 -7.22
N GLU A 19 -2.42 -7.68 -8.24
CA GLU A 19 -1.86 -8.43 -9.36
C GLU A 19 -1.28 -7.50 -10.44
N ALA A 20 -1.79 -6.27 -10.55
CA ALA A 20 -1.31 -5.28 -11.51
C ALA A 20 0.09 -4.74 -11.16
N ASP A 21 0.84 -4.26 -12.16
CA ASP A 21 2.09 -3.53 -11.94
C ASP A 21 1.81 -2.14 -11.38
N ARG A 22 2.28 -1.86 -10.16
CA ARG A 22 2.07 -0.60 -9.43
C ARG A 22 3.34 0.22 -9.26
N MET A 23 4.42 -0.12 -9.97
CA MET A 23 5.66 0.65 -9.90
C MET A 23 5.42 2.10 -10.35
N GLY A 24 5.78 3.06 -9.50
CA GLY A 24 5.65 4.50 -9.79
C GLY A 24 4.22 5.06 -9.80
N GLN A 25 3.20 4.26 -9.46
CA GLN A 25 1.82 4.72 -9.42
C GLN A 25 1.46 5.27 -8.03
N LEU A 26 0.67 6.35 -8.02
CA LEU A 26 -0.04 6.78 -6.82
C LEU A 26 -1.33 5.97 -6.70
N VAL A 27 -1.50 5.28 -5.59
CA VAL A 27 -2.67 4.42 -5.32
C VAL A 27 -3.28 4.77 -3.97
N GLU A 28 -4.60 4.59 -3.87
CA GLU A 28 -5.31 4.74 -2.61
C GLU A 28 -5.40 3.40 -1.89
N VAL A 29 -4.90 3.36 -0.65
CA VAL A 29 -4.89 2.17 0.20
C VAL A 29 -5.73 2.44 1.44
N LYS A 30 -6.78 1.64 1.65
CA LYS A 30 -7.51 1.63 2.91
C LYS A 30 -6.72 0.84 3.95
N LEU A 31 -6.25 1.52 4.98
CA LEU A 31 -5.46 0.90 6.05
C LEU A 31 -6.33 -0.02 6.91
N GLU A 32 -5.85 -1.24 7.12
CA GLU A 32 -6.52 -2.27 7.93
C GLU A 32 -5.69 -2.63 9.16
N LYS A 33 -4.36 -2.54 9.06
CA LYS A 33 -3.44 -2.83 10.16
C LYS A 33 -2.36 -1.76 10.27
N THR A 34 -2.00 -1.44 11.50
CA THR A 34 -0.96 -0.45 11.81
C THR A 34 0.09 -1.04 12.73
N SER A 35 1.36 -0.75 12.46
CA SER A 35 2.48 -1.09 13.35
C SER A 35 3.45 0.11 13.45
N PRO A 36 4.43 0.05 14.38
CA PRO A 36 5.47 1.08 14.48
C PRO A 36 6.27 1.24 13.18
N TRP A 37 6.46 0.16 12.42
CA TRP A 37 7.37 0.11 11.28
C TRP A 37 6.68 0.17 9.92
N SER A 38 5.39 -0.18 9.86
CA SER A 38 4.66 -0.23 8.61
C SER A 38 3.15 -0.18 8.80
N LEU A 39 2.46 0.12 7.71
CA LEU A 39 1.01 -0.01 7.57
C LEU A 39 0.71 -1.16 6.61
N GLN A 40 -0.47 -1.74 6.73
CA GLN A 40 -0.97 -2.72 5.79
C GLN A 40 -2.44 -2.44 5.50
N GLY A 41 -2.84 -2.65 4.24
CA GLY A 41 -4.22 -2.46 3.82
C GLY A 41 -4.48 -2.99 2.41
N GLY A 42 -5.70 -2.76 1.94
CA GLY A 42 -6.14 -3.11 0.59
C GLY A 42 -6.33 -1.88 -0.29
N LEU A 43 -6.22 -2.06 -1.61
CA LEU A 43 -6.57 -1.00 -2.57
C LEU A 43 -8.05 -0.67 -2.50
N VAL A 44 -8.37 0.62 -2.61
CA VAL A 44 -9.75 1.08 -2.80
C VAL A 44 -10.06 0.99 -4.30
N GLY A 45 -10.92 0.03 -4.69
CA GLY A 45 -11.37 -0.14 -6.07
C GLY A 45 -12.47 0.87 -6.46
N TYR A 46 -12.49 1.27 -7.73
CA TYR A 46 -13.61 1.94 -8.41
C TYR A 46 -14.41 0.94 -9.24
#